data_AF-A0A932E0G5-F1
#
_entry.id   AF-A0A932E0G5-F1
#
_cell.length_a   1.000
_cell.length_b   1.000
_cell.length_c   1.000
_cell.angle_alpha   90.00
_cell.angle_beta   90.00
_cell.angle_gamma   90.00
#
_symmetry.space_group_name_H-M   'P 1'
#
loop_
_entity.id
_entity.type
_entity.pdbx_description
1 polymer ?
#
loop_
_entity_poly.entity_id
_entity_poly.type
_entity_poly.pdbx_seq_one_letter_code
_entity_poly.pdbx_strand_id
1 'polypeptide(L)'
;MTFDDSDDPLVAREDAEPLDTEILDAERLPVKPDDSAGLDDSEEPPVATEVAGAAQGNGHDQGRAHDSDLVTLYLNDIGRVALLTHERERELIASLRATRAAFVRITIQFPAIQEAILDALEPLLHSRMPKSPAVASELIDRTELFRTLHRLHRTAGCRRAEAPRPLTRKLARAVRRLLQPLPIRGDFLLGILPSLTATAEAIARTRAELDASSNAADRDALGTRQETLCRSTGLAPVVFARVWAQLMEASARYREQRDAMIGANLRLVVSIAKRYRGPQRQLLDLIQQGNLGLLRAVERFDPSLGYRFSTYATFWIRQAITRALVETSATIRLPVHLVQAQRALTRAERRLRNGSPEPVPIPQLATATSLSPATVRAALAAPQEPLSLDAPLNEADNHLLDCLSDRSATAPLAFAETSHDRERLTGALERLHPRLREVLHLRFGLDGHEPHTLREASDRLGVTRERVRQLEKTALKRLKRILRSPRHGRP
;
A
#
# COMPACT_ATOMS: atom_id res chain seq x y z
N MET A 1 -20.37 -53.48 6.77
CA MET A 1 -18.95 -53.11 6.54
C MET A 1 -18.93 -51.65 6.15
N THR A 2 -18.41 -50.88 7.07
CA THR A 2 -18.17 -49.44 7.06
C THR A 2 -17.32 -49.03 5.86
N PHE A 3 -17.76 -48.01 5.12
CA PHE A 3 -16.88 -47.14 4.36
C PHE A 3 -17.08 -45.73 4.88
N ASP A 4 -15.96 -45.17 5.29
CA ASP A 4 -15.75 -43.91 5.97
C ASP A 4 -15.56 -42.84 4.88
N ASP A 5 -16.55 -41.97 4.72
CA ASP A 5 -16.48 -40.76 3.90
C ASP A 5 -16.03 -39.62 4.82
N SER A 6 -14.74 -39.28 4.77
CA SER A 6 -14.19 -38.07 5.35
C SER A 6 -13.30 -37.34 4.34
N ASP A 7 -13.93 -36.82 3.29
CA ASP A 7 -13.42 -35.70 2.48
C ASP A 7 -14.33 -34.50 2.73
N ASP A 8 -14.06 -33.77 3.82
CA ASP A 8 -14.64 -32.46 4.06
C ASP A 8 -13.72 -31.41 3.40
N PRO A 9 -14.17 -30.67 2.38
CA PRO A 9 -13.40 -29.56 1.86
C PRO A 9 -13.36 -28.47 2.95
N LEU A 10 -12.17 -27.98 3.26
CA LEU A 10 -11.94 -26.80 4.11
C LEU A 10 -12.63 -25.57 3.50
N VAL A 11 -13.94 -25.47 3.71
CA VAL A 11 -14.73 -24.26 3.51
C VAL A 11 -14.25 -23.28 4.56
N ALA A 12 -13.65 -22.19 4.08
CA ALA A 12 -13.32 -21.02 4.87
C ALA A 12 -14.57 -20.57 5.64
N ARG A 13 -14.59 -20.86 6.94
CA ARG A 13 -15.55 -20.27 7.87
C ARG A 13 -15.15 -18.80 8.06
N GLU A 14 -15.89 -17.93 7.39
CA GLU A 14 -16.03 -16.51 7.72
C GLU A 14 -16.66 -16.40 9.11
N ASP A 15 -15.89 -16.55 10.18
CA ASP A 15 -16.26 -16.15 11.54
C ASP A 15 -14.96 -15.91 12.32
N ALA A 16 -14.18 -14.92 11.88
CA ALA A 16 -13.14 -14.32 12.70
C ALA A 16 -13.72 -13.02 13.24
N GLU A 17 -14.06 -13.01 14.53
CA GLU A 17 -14.33 -11.78 15.27
C GLU A 17 -13.20 -10.78 15.00
N PRO A 18 -13.52 -9.49 14.71
CA PRO A 18 -12.49 -8.48 14.51
C PRO A 18 -11.83 -8.20 15.87
N LEU A 19 -10.77 -8.95 16.18
CA LEU A 19 -9.89 -8.64 17.29
C LEU A 19 -9.32 -7.24 17.08
N ASP A 20 -9.60 -6.39 18.06
CA ASP A 20 -9.36 -4.97 18.09
C ASP A 20 -8.07 -4.55 17.38
N THR A 21 -8.22 -3.83 16.28
CA THR A 21 -7.17 -3.02 15.67
C THR A 21 -6.92 -1.77 16.53
N GLU A 22 -6.62 -1.97 17.81
CA GLU A 22 -6.07 -0.94 18.68
C GLU A 22 -4.56 -1.19 18.78
N ILE A 23 -3.80 -0.35 18.08
CA ILE A 23 -2.38 0.02 18.23
C ILE A 23 -1.87 0.33 16.82
N LEU A 24 -2.38 1.43 16.26
CA LEU A 24 -1.70 2.27 15.26
C LEU A 24 -2.28 3.70 15.22
N ASP A 25 -3.31 4.01 16.01
CA ASP A 25 -3.77 5.39 16.24
C ASP A 25 -2.93 6.08 17.33
N ALA A 26 -1.68 6.40 16.98
CA ALA A 26 -0.85 7.33 17.75
C ALA A 26 -1.21 8.78 17.35
N GLU A 27 -2.43 9.20 17.67
CA GLU A 27 -2.82 10.61 17.63
C GLU A 27 -3.09 11.06 19.07
N ARG A 28 -2.08 11.75 19.61
CA ARG A 28 -1.97 12.36 20.96
C ARG A 28 -1.73 11.39 22.12
N LEU A 29 -0.45 11.19 22.44
CA LEU A 29 0.00 10.92 23.81
C LEU A 29 0.91 12.05 24.29
N PRO A 30 0.79 12.51 25.55
CA PRO A 30 1.83 13.28 26.20
C PRO A 30 3.04 12.37 26.34
N VAL A 31 4.19 12.81 25.84
CA VAL A 31 5.44 12.05 25.94
C VAL A 31 5.86 12.02 27.42
N LYS A 32 5.54 10.93 28.11
CA LYS A 32 6.37 10.42 29.19
C LYS A 32 7.35 9.41 28.57
N PRO A 33 8.66 9.48 28.86
CA PRO A 33 9.65 8.61 28.21
C PRO A 33 9.61 7.14 28.68
N ASP A 34 8.76 6.78 29.63
CA ASP A 34 8.95 5.53 30.39
C ASP A 34 7.94 4.39 30.13
N ASP A 35 6.96 4.55 29.25
CA ASP A 35 6.05 3.46 28.91
C ASP A 35 6.12 3.10 27.41
N SER A 36 7.33 2.72 26.98
CA SER A 36 7.51 1.94 25.74
C SER A 36 7.09 0.50 26.01
N ALA A 37 5.89 0.11 25.55
CA ALA A 37 5.54 -1.29 25.45
C ALA A 37 6.53 -2.02 24.51
N GLY A 38 7.49 -2.74 25.09
CA GLY A 38 8.05 -3.97 24.53
C GLY A 38 9.16 -3.88 23.48
N LEU A 39 9.84 -2.73 23.34
CA LEU A 39 11.14 -2.67 22.65
C LEU A 39 12.16 -2.08 23.60
N ASP A 40 12.56 -2.92 24.55
CA ASP A 40 13.64 -2.72 25.50
C ASP A 40 14.91 -2.21 24.79
N ASP A 41 15.34 -1.00 25.13
CA ASP A 41 16.57 -0.33 24.66
C ASP A 41 17.84 -0.93 25.33
N SER A 42 17.72 -2.10 26.00
CA SER A 42 18.81 -2.70 26.80
C SER A 42 19.55 -3.89 26.17
N GLU A 43 19.11 -4.46 25.04
CA GLU A 43 19.79 -5.62 24.44
C GLU A 43 20.13 -5.38 22.97
N GLU A 44 21.41 -5.07 22.75
CA GLU A 44 22.10 -5.07 21.46
C GLU A 44 21.71 -6.31 20.64
N PRO A 45 21.43 -6.19 19.31
CA PRO A 45 21.47 -7.38 18.46
C PRO A 45 22.87 -7.99 18.58
N PRO A 46 23.01 -9.33 18.62
CA PRO A 46 24.28 -9.97 18.93
C PRO A 46 25.37 -9.41 18.02
N VAL A 47 26.43 -8.95 18.68
CA VAL A 47 27.70 -8.56 18.10
C VAL A 47 28.08 -9.54 17.00
N ALA A 48 28.48 -8.97 15.88
CA ALA A 48 29.10 -9.63 14.75
C ALA A 48 30.28 -10.50 15.19
N THR A 49 30.03 -11.77 15.50
CA THR A 49 31.06 -12.81 15.66
C THR A 49 30.40 -14.17 15.57
N GLU A 50 29.93 -14.55 14.37
CA GLU A 50 29.84 -15.96 13.93
C GLU A 50 29.45 -16.12 12.44
N VAL A 51 29.72 -15.13 11.59
CA VAL A 51 29.66 -15.32 10.13
C VAL A 51 30.91 -14.73 9.48
N ALA A 52 32.07 -15.20 9.94
CA ALA A 52 33.31 -15.18 9.17
C ALA A 52 33.55 -16.52 8.43
N GLY A 53 32.58 -17.44 8.44
CA GLY A 53 32.71 -18.80 7.89
C GLY A 53 31.81 -19.15 6.71
N ALA A 54 30.97 -18.24 6.19
CA ALA A 54 30.06 -18.53 5.07
C ALA A 54 30.10 -17.51 3.93
N ALA A 55 31.20 -16.74 3.84
CA ALA A 55 31.50 -15.86 2.71
C ALA A 55 32.49 -16.51 1.73
N GLN A 56 32.37 -17.82 1.52
CA GLN A 56 32.98 -18.53 0.40
C GLN A 56 31.85 -19.14 -0.42
N GLY A 57 31.20 -18.27 -1.19
CA GLY A 57 30.28 -18.61 -2.25
C GLY A 57 30.46 -17.57 -3.34
N ASN A 58 31.34 -17.87 -4.29
CA ASN A 58 31.60 -17.04 -5.46
C ASN A 58 30.30 -16.88 -6.27
N GLY A 59 29.70 -15.69 -6.20
CA GLY A 59 28.56 -15.34 -7.03
C GLY A 59 27.92 -14.03 -6.58
N HIS A 60 28.05 -13.00 -7.41
CA HIS A 60 27.45 -11.66 -7.29
C HIS A 60 28.22 -10.62 -6.44
N ASP A 61 29.37 -10.18 -6.95
CA ASP A 61 30.09 -9.01 -6.42
C ASP A 61 29.94 -7.73 -7.29
N GLN A 62 29.26 -7.82 -8.45
CA GLN A 62 29.12 -6.66 -9.34
C GLN A 62 28.05 -5.66 -8.87
N GLY A 63 26.97 -6.12 -8.22
CA GLY A 63 25.93 -5.24 -7.67
C GLY A 63 26.33 -4.49 -6.40
N ARG A 64 27.17 -5.11 -5.55
CA ARG A 64 27.62 -4.51 -4.28
C ARG A 64 28.62 -3.37 -4.46
N ALA A 65 29.43 -3.40 -5.52
CA ALA A 65 30.34 -2.31 -5.86
C ALA A 65 29.58 -1.03 -6.24
N HIS A 66 28.58 -1.14 -7.12
CA HIS A 66 27.74 0.00 -7.52
C HIS A 66 26.94 0.59 -6.36
N ASP A 67 26.41 -0.24 -5.46
CA ASP A 67 25.73 0.21 -4.25
C ASP A 67 26.66 0.96 -3.29
N SER A 68 27.91 0.50 -3.16
CA SER A 68 28.94 1.19 -2.37
C SER A 68 29.25 2.58 -2.92
N ASP A 69 29.29 2.72 -4.24
CA ASP A 69 29.52 4.00 -4.91
C ASP A 69 28.35 4.98 -4.71
N LEU A 70 27.11 4.49 -4.79
CA LEU A 70 25.91 5.32 -4.54
C LEU A 70 25.79 5.76 -3.08
N VAL A 71 26.08 4.86 -2.13
CA VAL A 71 26.13 5.20 -0.70
C VAL A 71 27.18 6.29 -0.47
N THR A 72 28.35 6.16 -1.08
CA THR A 72 29.45 7.12 -0.91
C THR A 72 29.08 8.49 -1.49
N LEU A 73 28.48 8.52 -2.68
CA LEU A 73 27.99 9.75 -3.31
C LEU A 73 26.94 10.44 -2.43
N TYR A 74 25.95 9.69 -1.94
CA TYR A 74 24.93 10.22 -1.04
C TYR A 74 25.52 10.77 0.26
N LEU A 75 26.46 10.05 0.90
CA LEU A 75 27.10 10.48 2.14
C LEU A 75 27.94 11.76 1.94
N ASN A 76 28.58 11.90 0.78
CA ASN A 76 29.31 13.11 0.42
C ASN A 76 28.37 14.31 0.26
N ASP A 77 27.25 14.13 -0.45
CA ASP A 77 26.27 15.19 -0.68
C ASP A 77 25.63 15.70 0.61
N ILE A 78 25.20 14.80 1.51
CA ILE A 78 24.65 15.22 2.81
C ILE A 78 25.73 15.80 3.73
N GLY A 79 27.00 15.43 3.52
CA GLY A 79 28.14 15.93 4.28
C GLY A 79 28.44 17.42 4.01
N ARG A 80 28.02 17.94 2.85
CA ARG A 80 28.17 19.36 2.47
C ARG A 80 27.24 20.30 3.24
N VAL A 81 26.12 19.78 3.76
CA VAL A 81 25.15 20.59 4.52
C VAL A 81 25.65 20.78 5.95
N ALA A 82 25.76 22.04 6.37
CA ALA A 82 26.18 22.39 7.73
C ALA A 82 25.16 21.92 8.78
N LEU A 83 25.66 21.50 9.95
CA LEU A 83 24.82 21.16 11.10
C LEU A 83 24.16 22.43 11.66
N LEU A 84 22.88 22.30 12.04
CA LEU A 84 22.16 23.39 12.69
C LEU A 84 22.55 23.48 14.17
N THR A 85 22.72 24.72 14.66
CA THR A 85 22.75 24.98 16.10
C THR A 85 21.32 24.91 16.65
N HIS A 86 21.18 24.65 17.96
CA HIS A 86 19.88 24.56 18.60
C HIS A 86 19.06 25.87 18.52
N GLU A 87 19.72 27.03 18.57
CA GLU A 87 19.06 28.33 18.36
C GLU A 87 18.53 28.45 16.93
N ARG A 88 19.37 28.09 15.94
CA ARG A 88 18.97 28.15 14.53
C ARG A 88 17.86 27.16 14.19
N GLU A 89 17.85 26.00 14.83
CA GLU A 89 16.77 25.02 14.75
C GLU A 89 15.43 25.64 15.20
N ARG A 90 15.42 26.29 16.37
CA ARG A 90 14.23 26.98 16.90
C ARG A 90 13.75 28.11 15.99
N GLU A 91 14.68 28.94 15.51
CA GLU A 91 14.37 30.01 14.55
C GLU A 91 13.75 29.47 13.27
N LEU A 92 14.35 28.41 12.71
CA LEU A 92 13.89 27.83 11.46
C LEU A 92 12.50 27.22 11.63
N ILE A 93 12.23 26.50 12.72
CA ILE A 93 10.91 25.93 13.00
C ILE A 93 9.87 27.03 13.23
N ALA A 94 10.21 28.09 13.97
CA ALA A 94 9.33 29.24 14.16
C ALA A 94 9.01 29.91 12.81
N SER A 95 10.01 30.06 11.94
CA SER A 95 9.84 30.60 10.59
C SER A 95 8.96 29.70 9.72
N LEU A 96 9.13 28.37 9.79
CA LEU A 96 8.34 27.38 9.04
C LEU A 96 6.86 27.38 9.49
N ARG A 97 6.61 27.53 10.79
CA ARG A 97 5.26 27.72 11.32
C ARG A 97 4.63 29.02 10.86
N ALA A 98 5.39 30.11 10.86
CA ALA A 98 4.92 31.40 10.39
C ALA A 98 4.61 31.37 8.88
N THR A 99 5.45 30.76 8.05
CA THR A 99 5.21 30.61 6.62
C THR A 99 4.04 29.70 6.32
N ARG A 100 3.87 28.59 7.05
CA ARG A 100 2.66 27.74 6.96
C ARG A 100 1.39 28.50 7.33
N ALA A 101 1.40 29.26 8.42
CA ALA A 101 0.25 30.08 8.82
C ALA A 101 -0.06 31.19 7.80
N ALA A 102 0.98 31.81 7.23
CA ALA A 102 0.85 32.78 6.15
C ALA A 102 0.26 32.14 4.89
N PHE A 103 0.73 30.95 4.51
CA PHE A 103 0.22 30.18 3.37
C PHE A 103 -1.28 29.91 3.54
N VAL A 104 -1.70 29.32 4.66
CA VAL A 104 -3.13 29.08 4.97
C VAL A 104 -3.94 30.37 4.87
N ARG A 105 -3.42 31.47 5.42
CA ARG A 105 -4.08 32.78 5.37
C ARG A 105 -4.25 33.30 3.93
N ILE A 106 -3.31 33.02 3.03
CA ILE A 106 -3.37 33.40 1.62
C ILE A 106 -4.30 32.46 0.85
N THR A 107 -4.21 31.15 1.06
CA THR A 107 -5.06 30.14 0.43
C THR A 107 -6.55 30.38 0.73
N ILE A 108 -6.89 30.77 1.95
CA ILE A 108 -8.28 31.09 2.31
C ILE A 108 -8.80 32.34 1.58
N GLN A 109 -7.96 33.16 0.95
CA GLN A 109 -8.45 34.31 0.18
C GLN A 109 -9.17 33.90 -1.11
N PHE A 110 -8.98 32.68 -1.60
CA PHE A 110 -9.67 32.16 -2.79
C PHE A 110 -11.05 31.61 -2.41
N PRO A 111 -12.16 32.24 -2.87
CA PRO A 111 -13.51 31.75 -2.56
C PRO A 111 -13.77 30.34 -3.07
N ALA A 112 -13.22 29.98 -4.24
CA ALA A 112 -13.33 28.61 -4.77
C ALA A 112 -12.75 27.56 -3.82
N ILE A 113 -11.66 27.87 -3.11
CA ILE A 113 -11.07 26.96 -2.13
C ILE A 113 -11.92 26.90 -0.86
N GLN A 114 -12.50 28.04 -0.44
CA GLN A 114 -13.41 28.04 0.69
C GLN A 114 -14.64 27.16 0.44
N GLU A 115 -15.21 27.23 -0.77
CA GLU A 115 -16.32 26.36 -1.20
C GLU A 115 -15.89 24.90 -1.28
N ALA A 116 -14.78 24.59 -1.94
CA ALA A 116 -14.25 23.22 -2.02
C ALA A 116 -13.98 22.60 -0.63
N ILE A 117 -13.48 23.39 0.32
CA ILE A 117 -13.30 22.95 1.71
C ILE A 117 -14.66 22.72 2.37
N LEU A 118 -15.63 23.62 2.20
CA LEU A 118 -16.97 23.45 2.79
C LEU A 118 -17.68 22.20 2.23
N ASP A 119 -17.54 21.94 0.93
CA ASP A 119 -18.08 20.74 0.27
C ASP A 119 -17.36 19.48 0.76
N ALA A 120 -16.03 19.52 0.90
CA ALA A 120 -15.26 18.39 1.44
C ALA A 120 -15.58 18.11 2.93
N LEU A 121 -16.02 19.12 3.68
CA LEU A 121 -16.47 18.97 5.06
C LEU A 121 -17.95 18.54 5.15
N GLU A 122 -18.73 18.60 4.07
CA GLU A 122 -20.15 18.22 4.05
C GLU A 122 -20.42 16.77 4.51
N PRO A 123 -19.62 15.76 4.09
CA PRO A 123 -19.78 14.38 4.59
C PRO A 123 -19.48 14.23 6.08
N LEU A 124 -18.58 15.04 6.64
CA LEU A 124 -18.26 15.06 8.07
C LEU A 124 -19.42 15.63 8.90
N LEU A 125 -20.14 16.60 8.35
CA LEU A 125 -21.32 17.21 8.99
C LEU A 125 -22.54 16.28 8.99
N HIS A 126 -22.70 15.45 7.97
CA HIS A 126 -23.83 14.53 7.80
C HIS A 126 -23.60 13.12 8.41
N SER A 127 -22.55 12.96 9.22
CA SER A 127 -22.26 11.71 9.95
C SER A 127 -22.12 10.46 9.05
N ARG A 128 -21.54 10.61 7.84
CA ARG A 128 -21.35 9.50 6.88
C ARG A 128 -19.96 8.84 6.92
N MET A 129 -19.13 9.14 7.92
CA MET A 129 -17.79 8.54 8.05
C MET A 129 -17.62 7.80 9.39
N PRO A 130 -16.89 6.67 9.41
CA PRO A 130 -16.49 6.02 10.66
C PRO A 130 -15.60 6.98 11.46
N LYS A 131 -15.95 7.14 12.74
CA LYS A 131 -15.27 8.00 13.70
C LYS A 131 -13.89 7.41 13.99
N SER A 132 -12.85 7.76 13.21
CA SER A 132 -11.49 7.57 13.73
C SER A 132 -11.37 8.42 15.01
N PRO A 133 -10.97 7.83 16.14
CA PRO A 133 -10.98 8.46 17.46
C PRO A 133 -10.13 9.75 17.51
N ALA A 134 -9.20 9.88 16.58
CA ALA A 134 -8.29 10.99 16.54
C ALA A 134 -8.90 12.28 15.94
N VAL A 135 -9.60 12.13 14.81
CA VAL A 135 -10.45 13.19 14.22
C VAL A 135 -11.59 13.52 15.18
N ALA A 136 -12.13 12.52 15.87
CA ALA A 136 -13.14 12.73 16.90
C ALA A 136 -12.59 13.56 18.07
N SER A 137 -11.43 13.24 18.66
CA SER A 137 -10.88 13.99 19.80
C SER A 137 -10.58 15.46 19.49
N GLU A 138 -10.22 15.77 18.24
CA GLU A 138 -9.93 17.14 17.79
C GLU A 138 -11.21 17.91 17.39
N LEU A 139 -12.28 17.20 17.01
CA LEU A 139 -13.61 17.76 16.69
C LEU A 139 -14.62 17.75 17.87
N ILE A 140 -14.37 16.98 18.94
CA ILE A 140 -15.29 16.81 20.07
C ILE A 140 -15.46 18.13 20.84
N ASP A 141 -14.46 19.01 20.85
CA ASP A 141 -14.50 20.29 21.58
C ASP A 141 -15.17 21.44 20.78
N ARG A 142 -15.87 21.12 19.69
CA ARG A 142 -16.23 22.08 18.64
C ARG A 142 -17.70 21.99 18.24
N THR A 143 -18.63 21.76 19.17
CA THR A 143 -20.08 21.87 18.88
C THR A 143 -20.47 23.24 18.29
N GLU A 144 -19.77 24.31 18.67
CA GLU A 144 -19.92 25.63 18.03
C GLU A 144 -19.37 25.68 16.59
N LEU A 145 -18.30 24.94 16.29
CA LEU A 145 -17.74 24.84 14.94
C LEU A 145 -18.71 24.11 14.02
N PHE A 146 -19.31 23.00 14.46
CA PHE A 146 -20.36 22.32 13.70
C PHE A 146 -21.59 23.20 13.51
N ARG A 147 -22.05 23.92 14.55
CA ARG A 147 -23.16 24.88 14.41
C ARG A 147 -22.82 26.02 13.47
N THR A 148 -21.60 26.55 13.53
CA THR A 148 -21.16 27.60 12.61
C THR A 148 -21.07 27.04 11.20
N LEU A 149 -20.34 25.95 10.94
CA LEU A 149 -20.31 25.26 9.63
C LEU A 149 -21.71 24.99 9.08
N HIS A 150 -22.65 24.51 9.90
CA HIS A 150 -24.01 24.25 9.46
C HIS A 150 -24.79 25.54 9.10
N ARG A 151 -24.54 26.65 9.82
CA ARG A 151 -25.05 27.99 9.43
C ARG A 151 -24.37 28.51 8.15
N LEU A 152 -23.06 28.26 8.00
CA LEU A 152 -22.28 28.67 6.82
C LEU A 152 -22.71 27.89 5.57
N HIS A 153 -22.93 26.58 5.68
CA HIS A 153 -23.41 25.73 4.60
C HIS A 153 -24.86 26.07 4.21
N ARG A 154 -25.76 26.36 5.15
CA ARG A 154 -27.12 26.86 4.79
C ARG A 154 -27.08 28.22 4.09
N THR A 155 -26.12 29.09 4.42
CA THR A 155 -26.02 30.41 3.77
C THR A 155 -25.31 30.36 2.41
N ALA A 156 -24.41 29.39 2.19
CA ALA A 156 -23.74 29.14 0.92
C ALA A 156 -24.56 28.24 -0.04
N GLY A 157 -25.19 27.18 0.48
CA GLY A 157 -25.98 26.21 -0.29
C GLY A 157 -27.23 26.78 -0.95
N CYS A 158 -27.77 27.90 -0.47
CA CYS A 158 -28.85 28.64 -1.15
C CYS A 158 -28.39 29.42 -2.40
N ARG A 159 -27.14 29.30 -2.86
CA ARG A 159 -26.54 30.15 -3.91
C ARG A 159 -25.89 29.38 -5.06
N ARG A 160 -26.25 28.11 -5.27
CA ARG A 160 -25.66 27.13 -6.22
C ARG A 160 -25.72 27.48 -7.72
N ALA A 161 -26.28 28.63 -8.14
CA ALA A 161 -26.55 28.92 -9.56
C ALA A 161 -25.62 29.94 -10.23
N GLU A 162 -24.80 30.69 -9.48
CA GLU A 162 -23.94 31.73 -10.05
C GLU A 162 -22.54 31.69 -9.42
N ALA A 163 -21.52 32.02 -10.22
CA ALA A 163 -20.08 31.99 -9.92
C ALA A 163 -19.70 32.26 -8.44
N PRO A 164 -18.64 31.63 -7.91
CA PRO A 164 -18.26 31.69 -6.49
C PRO A 164 -18.13 33.14 -6.02
N ARG A 165 -19.16 33.64 -5.32
CA ARG A 165 -19.18 35.02 -4.83
C ARG A 165 -18.30 35.09 -3.57
N PRO A 166 -17.57 36.20 -3.35
CA PRO A 166 -16.74 36.33 -2.15
C PRO A 166 -17.60 36.16 -0.89
N LEU A 167 -17.23 35.19 -0.04
CA LEU A 167 -17.89 34.98 1.24
C LEU A 167 -17.86 36.28 2.06
N THR A 168 -18.92 36.55 2.83
CA THR A 168 -18.95 37.75 3.70
C THR A 168 -17.72 37.76 4.63
N ARG A 169 -17.20 38.94 5.00
CA ARG A 169 -16.03 39.08 5.89
C ARG A 169 -16.15 38.26 7.19
N LYS A 170 -17.38 38.02 7.68
CA LYS A 170 -17.69 37.17 8.84
C LYS A 170 -17.46 35.68 8.53
N LEU A 171 -17.90 35.19 7.38
CA LEU A 171 -17.69 33.82 6.89
C LEU A 171 -16.21 33.51 6.65
N ALA A 172 -15.48 34.38 5.95
CA ALA A 172 -14.04 34.21 5.73
C ALA A 172 -13.26 34.17 7.06
N ARG A 173 -13.69 34.95 8.06
CA ARG A 173 -13.11 34.94 9.42
C ARG A 173 -13.46 33.64 10.18
N ALA A 174 -14.65 33.10 10.00
CA ALA A 174 -15.07 31.83 10.60
C ALA A 174 -14.30 30.64 9.99
N VAL A 175 -14.23 30.55 8.65
CA VAL A 175 -13.43 29.53 7.94
C VAL A 175 -11.94 29.64 8.31
N ARG A 176 -11.42 30.87 8.44
CA ARG A 176 -10.05 31.09 8.92
C ARG A 176 -9.83 30.61 10.36
N ARG A 177 -10.73 30.89 11.29
CA ARG A 177 -10.67 30.38 12.68
C ARG A 177 -10.79 28.86 12.76
N LEU A 178 -11.43 28.26 11.76
CA LEU A 178 -11.66 26.82 11.66
C LEU A 178 -10.44 26.10 11.11
N LEU A 179 -9.78 26.67 10.09
CA LEU A 179 -8.62 26.09 9.41
C LEU A 179 -7.28 26.40 10.07
N GLN A 180 -7.12 27.56 10.75
CA GLN A 180 -5.88 27.89 11.48
C GLN A 180 -5.43 26.88 12.54
N PRO A 181 -6.33 26.30 13.36
CA PRO A 181 -5.95 25.34 14.41
C PRO A 181 -5.87 23.90 13.92
N LEU A 182 -6.38 23.60 12.72
CA LEU A 182 -6.22 22.27 12.15
C LEU A 182 -4.75 22.10 11.77
N PRO A 183 -4.08 21.00 12.15
CA PRO A 183 -2.75 20.68 11.66
C PRO A 183 -2.84 20.28 10.19
N ILE A 184 -3.21 21.23 9.32
CA ILE A 184 -3.35 21.00 7.88
C ILE A 184 -1.97 20.63 7.36
N ARG A 185 -1.74 19.34 7.09
CA ARG A 185 -0.44 18.78 6.71
C ARG A 185 0.16 19.62 5.57
N GLY A 186 1.48 19.81 5.59
CA GLY A 186 2.16 20.58 4.54
C GLY A 186 1.84 20.03 3.15
N ASP A 187 1.73 18.71 3.07
CA ASP A 187 1.30 17.97 1.88
C ASP A 187 -0.11 18.30 1.39
N PHE A 188 -1.08 18.53 2.28
CA PHE A 188 -2.42 18.94 1.87
C PHE A 188 -2.41 20.34 1.26
N LEU A 189 -1.66 21.26 1.89
CA LEU A 189 -1.49 22.62 1.40
C LEU A 189 -0.80 22.66 0.03
N LEU A 190 0.24 21.84 -0.15
CA LEU A 190 0.92 21.68 -1.43
C LEU A 190 0.09 20.92 -2.46
N GLY A 191 -0.76 19.98 -2.03
CA GLY A 191 -1.64 19.20 -2.91
C GLY A 191 -2.79 20.00 -3.52
N ILE A 192 -3.18 21.13 -2.91
CA ILE A 192 -4.14 22.07 -3.50
C ILE A 192 -3.50 22.90 -4.63
N LEU A 193 -2.19 23.12 -4.58
CA LEU A 193 -1.51 23.99 -5.55
C LEU A 193 -1.68 23.53 -7.00
N PRO A 194 -1.52 22.23 -7.37
CA PRO A 194 -1.68 21.76 -8.75
C PRO A 194 -2.99 22.17 -9.44
N SER A 195 -4.11 22.19 -8.73
CA SER A 195 -5.39 22.61 -9.34
C SER A 195 -5.44 24.12 -9.59
N LEU A 196 -4.81 24.90 -8.70
CA LEU A 196 -4.69 26.35 -8.84
C LEU A 196 -3.61 26.76 -9.84
N THR A 197 -2.53 25.99 -9.97
CA THR A 197 -1.45 26.29 -10.93
C THR A 197 -1.98 26.16 -12.35
N ALA A 198 -2.76 25.11 -12.65
CA ALA A 198 -3.36 24.94 -13.98
C ALA A 198 -4.27 26.13 -14.37
N THR A 199 -5.09 26.61 -13.43
CA THR A 199 -5.95 27.78 -13.65
C THR A 199 -5.16 29.08 -13.73
N ALA A 200 -4.13 29.25 -12.90
CA ALA A 200 -3.24 30.41 -12.94
C ALA A 200 -2.45 30.50 -14.24
N GLU A 201 -1.95 29.38 -14.76
CA GLU A 201 -1.26 29.32 -16.04
C GLU A 201 -2.21 29.66 -17.19
N ALA A 202 -3.45 29.17 -17.17
CA ALA A 202 -4.45 29.53 -18.17
C ALA A 202 -4.76 31.04 -18.17
N ILE A 203 -4.86 31.65 -16.99
CA ILE A 203 -5.03 33.10 -16.82
C ILE A 203 -3.81 33.86 -17.34
N ALA A 204 -2.59 33.38 -17.04
CA ALA A 204 -1.35 33.99 -17.49
C ALA A 204 -1.18 33.93 -19.01
N ARG A 205 -1.48 32.78 -19.64
CA ARG A 205 -1.49 32.62 -21.11
C ARG A 205 -2.48 33.57 -21.77
N THR A 206 -3.73 33.59 -21.28
CA THR A 206 -4.77 34.50 -21.80
C THR A 206 -4.37 35.97 -21.67
N ARG A 207 -3.68 36.33 -20.58
CA ARG A 207 -3.16 37.69 -20.39
C ARG A 207 -2.05 38.03 -21.39
N ALA A 208 -1.10 37.13 -21.61
CA ALA A 208 -0.02 37.33 -22.57
C ALA A 208 -0.56 37.50 -24.01
N GLU A 209 -1.57 36.71 -24.38
CA GLU A 209 -2.28 36.85 -25.65
C GLU A 209 -3.00 38.20 -25.78
N LEU A 210 -3.61 38.69 -24.68
CA LEU A 210 -4.30 39.97 -24.64
C LEU A 210 -3.31 41.15 -24.77
N ASP A 211 -2.17 41.07 -24.11
CA ASP A 211 -1.10 42.07 -24.18
C ASP A 211 -0.44 42.10 -25.59
N ALA A 212 -0.38 40.96 -26.29
CA ALA A 212 0.17 40.84 -27.64
C ALA A 212 -0.82 41.23 -28.76
N SER A 213 -2.13 41.21 -28.51
CA SER A 213 -3.14 41.48 -29.53
C SER A 213 -3.28 42.98 -29.84
N SER A 214 -3.26 43.33 -31.12
CA SER A 214 -3.50 44.69 -31.61
C SER A 214 -4.98 44.97 -31.89
N ASN A 215 -5.77 43.93 -32.15
CA ASN A 215 -7.17 44.01 -32.61
C ASN A 215 -8.15 44.20 -31.44
N ALA A 216 -9.08 45.16 -31.56
CA ALA A 216 -10.04 45.49 -30.51
C ALA A 216 -11.00 44.32 -30.19
N ALA A 217 -11.51 43.63 -31.22
CA ALA A 217 -12.43 42.51 -31.04
C ALA A 217 -11.76 41.32 -30.34
N ASP A 218 -10.50 41.03 -30.67
CA ASP A 218 -9.74 39.95 -30.05
C ASP A 218 -9.39 40.28 -28.58
N ARG A 219 -9.06 41.55 -28.28
CA ARG A 219 -8.87 41.99 -26.89
C ARG A 219 -10.14 41.85 -26.06
N ASP A 220 -11.31 42.19 -26.61
CA ASP A 220 -12.58 42.05 -25.90
C ASP A 220 -12.93 40.57 -25.63
N ALA A 221 -12.70 39.69 -26.61
CA ALA A 221 -12.90 38.25 -26.46
C ALA A 221 -11.94 37.64 -25.42
N LEU A 222 -10.65 37.99 -25.48
CA LEU A 222 -9.63 37.55 -24.52
C LEU A 222 -9.88 38.13 -23.11
N GLY A 223 -10.36 39.36 -23.01
CA GLY A 223 -10.77 39.98 -21.75
C GLY A 223 -11.94 39.23 -21.11
N THR A 224 -12.97 38.91 -21.89
CA THR A 224 -14.10 38.09 -21.44
C THR A 224 -13.65 36.70 -20.99
N ARG A 225 -12.73 36.07 -21.72
CA ARG A 225 -12.14 34.77 -21.34
C ARG A 225 -11.35 34.87 -20.04
N GLN A 226 -10.51 35.88 -19.88
CA GLN A 226 -9.77 36.12 -18.64
C GLN A 226 -10.72 36.31 -17.45
N GLU A 227 -11.78 37.09 -17.63
CA GLU A 227 -12.81 37.28 -16.60
C GLU A 227 -13.52 35.98 -16.24
N THR A 228 -13.85 35.11 -17.21
CA THR A 228 -14.49 33.82 -16.91
C THR A 228 -13.58 32.89 -16.10
N LEU A 229 -12.29 32.83 -16.44
CA LEU A 229 -11.28 32.06 -15.69
C LEU A 229 -11.05 32.63 -14.30
N CYS A 230 -11.04 33.96 -14.15
CA CYS A 230 -10.93 34.59 -12.84
C CYS A 230 -12.21 34.38 -12.01
N ARG A 231 -13.40 34.41 -12.64
CA ARG A 231 -14.68 34.09 -12.00
C ARG A 231 -14.71 32.68 -11.43
N SER A 232 -14.12 31.67 -12.09
CA SER A 232 -14.06 30.32 -11.52
C SER A 232 -13.20 30.22 -10.26
N THR A 233 -12.28 31.18 -10.05
CA THR A 233 -11.50 31.27 -8.79
C THR A 233 -12.18 32.12 -7.72
N GLY A 234 -13.22 32.88 -8.07
CA GLY A 234 -13.93 33.82 -7.19
C GLY A 234 -13.21 35.15 -6.98
N LEU A 235 -12.16 35.45 -7.74
CA LEU A 235 -11.35 36.67 -7.62
C LEU A 235 -11.34 37.47 -8.93
N ALA A 236 -11.23 38.79 -8.84
CA ALA A 236 -11.00 39.65 -10.01
C ALA A 236 -9.55 39.48 -10.53
N PRO A 237 -9.27 39.68 -11.83
CA PRO A 237 -7.95 39.41 -12.43
C PRO A 237 -6.77 40.07 -11.71
N VAL A 238 -6.91 41.34 -11.31
CA VAL A 238 -5.87 42.09 -10.57
C VAL A 238 -5.65 41.52 -9.16
N VAL A 239 -6.73 41.17 -8.48
CA VAL A 239 -6.67 40.60 -7.12
C VAL A 239 -6.07 39.19 -7.18
N PHE A 240 -6.50 38.38 -8.15
CA PHE A 240 -5.97 37.04 -8.41
C PHE A 240 -4.45 37.08 -8.61
N ALA A 241 -3.95 37.93 -9.51
CA ALA A 241 -2.52 38.03 -9.79
C ALA A 241 -1.70 38.37 -8.52
N ARG A 242 -2.19 39.30 -7.70
CA ARG A 242 -1.54 39.68 -6.44
C ARG A 242 -1.54 38.54 -5.42
N VAL A 243 -2.70 37.91 -5.19
CA VAL A 243 -2.83 36.82 -4.20
C VAL A 243 -2.06 35.59 -4.66
N TRP A 244 -2.06 35.31 -5.96
CA TRP A 244 -1.29 34.23 -6.57
C TRP A 244 0.23 34.43 -6.39
N ALA A 245 0.75 35.63 -6.67
CA ALA A 245 2.16 35.96 -6.44
C ALA A 245 2.55 35.76 -4.98
N GLN A 246 1.73 36.23 -4.03
CA GLN A 246 1.94 36.03 -2.60
C GLN A 246 1.92 34.53 -2.21
N LEU A 247 1.03 33.74 -2.81
CA LEU A 247 0.93 32.31 -2.56
C LEU A 247 2.17 31.56 -3.05
N MET A 248 2.66 31.90 -4.25
CA MET A 248 3.85 31.30 -4.83
C MET A 248 5.12 31.65 -4.05
N GLU A 249 5.27 32.90 -3.62
CA GLU A 249 6.36 33.33 -2.75
C GLU A 249 6.33 32.61 -1.40
N ALA A 250 5.15 32.50 -0.77
CA ALA A 250 4.98 31.76 0.47
C ALA A 250 5.27 30.25 0.30
N SER A 251 4.85 29.65 -0.81
CA SER A 251 5.14 28.25 -1.16
C SER A 251 6.63 27.99 -1.34
N ALA A 252 7.32 28.88 -2.06
CA ALA A 252 8.76 28.77 -2.30
C ALA A 252 9.53 28.87 -0.98
N ARG A 253 9.24 29.88 -0.16
CA ARG A 253 9.84 30.05 1.17
C ARG A 253 9.59 28.86 2.09
N TYR A 254 8.37 28.33 2.09
CA TYR A 254 8.04 27.15 2.89
C TYR A 254 8.86 25.92 2.45
N ARG A 255 8.97 25.67 1.14
CA ARG A 255 9.79 24.58 0.60
C ARG A 255 11.26 24.74 0.97
N GLU A 256 11.83 25.91 0.75
CA GLU A 256 13.22 26.19 1.09
C GLU A 256 13.52 25.96 2.59
N GLN A 257 12.67 26.49 3.48
CA GLN A 257 12.83 26.30 4.92
C GLN A 257 12.68 24.83 5.33
N ARG A 258 11.68 24.13 4.78
CA ARG A 258 11.44 22.72 5.05
C ARG A 258 12.64 21.88 4.59
N ASP A 259 13.13 22.12 3.37
CA ASP A 259 14.22 21.37 2.78
C ASP A 259 15.55 21.65 3.53
N ALA A 260 15.76 22.88 4.01
CA ALA A 260 16.88 23.22 4.90
C ALA A 260 16.80 22.47 6.24
N MET A 261 15.62 22.37 6.85
CA MET A 261 15.41 21.60 8.08
C MET A 261 15.72 20.11 7.88
N ILE A 262 15.23 19.54 6.78
CA ILE A 262 15.44 18.13 6.45
C ILE A 262 16.92 17.88 6.18
N GLY A 263 17.53 18.67 5.29
CA GLY A 263 18.91 18.54 4.86
C GLY A 263 19.90 18.54 6.02
N ALA A 264 19.73 19.45 6.98
CA ALA A 264 20.58 19.51 8.17
C ALA A 264 20.48 18.28 9.09
N ASN A 265 19.37 17.53 9.01
CA ASN A 265 19.08 16.37 9.86
C ASN A 265 19.23 15.02 9.15
N LEU A 266 19.58 14.98 7.85
CA LEU A 266 19.77 13.71 7.12
C LEU A 266 20.85 12.81 7.75
N ARG A 267 21.87 13.39 8.38
CA ARG A 267 22.93 12.65 9.08
C ARG A 267 22.41 11.86 10.29
N LEU A 268 21.36 12.36 10.96
CA LEU A 268 20.68 11.65 12.05
C LEU A 268 20.01 10.38 11.53
N VAL A 269 19.39 10.45 10.34
CA VAL A 269 18.76 9.26 9.73
C VAL A 269 19.80 8.18 9.47
N VAL A 270 20.95 8.54 8.90
CA VAL A 270 22.04 7.60 8.63
C VAL A 270 22.54 6.94 9.92
N SER A 271 22.71 7.70 11.01
CA SER A 271 23.20 7.14 12.28
C SER A 271 22.20 6.19 12.94
N ILE A 272 20.89 6.39 12.72
CA ILE A 272 19.85 5.47 13.18
C ILE A 272 19.78 4.24 12.26
N ALA A 273 19.75 4.43 10.94
CA ALA A 273 19.62 3.37 9.94
C ALA A 273 20.75 2.34 10.00
N LYS A 274 21.99 2.76 10.32
CA LYS A 274 23.14 1.86 10.47
C LYS A 274 22.90 0.71 11.48
N ARG A 275 22.06 0.92 12.50
CA ARG A 275 21.73 -0.10 13.52
C ARG A 275 20.79 -1.19 13.01
N TYR A 276 20.10 -0.94 11.90
CA TYR A 276 19.11 -1.85 11.30
C TYR A 276 19.66 -2.62 10.09
N ARG A 277 20.94 -2.45 9.78
CA ARG A 277 21.61 -3.16 8.67
C ARG A 277 21.62 -4.67 8.96
N GLY A 278 21.28 -5.46 7.95
CA GLY A 278 21.32 -6.93 8.01
C GLY A 278 21.83 -7.50 6.68
N PRO A 279 22.05 -8.83 6.61
CA PRO A 279 22.70 -9.49 5.48
C PRO A 279 22.06 -9.22 4.11
N GLN A 280 20.72 -9.25 4.00
CA GLN A 280 20.02 -8.99 2.73
C GLN A 280 19.44 -7.56 2.62
N ARG A 281 19.83 -6.61 3.47
CA ARG A 281 19.18 -5.29 3.53
C ARG A 281 20.08 -4.19 3.02
N GLN A 282 19.63 -3.50 1.98
CA GLN A 282 20.34 -2.36 1.41
C GLN A 282 20.26 -1.17 2.37
N LEU A 283 21.42 -0.57 2.69
CA LEU A 283 21.49 0.56 3.62
C LEU A 283 20.74 1.80 3.07
N LEU A 284 20.79 2.02 1.75
CA LEU A 284 20.08 3.11 1.09
C LEU A 284 18.57 3.01 1.32
N ASP A 285 17.98 1.82 1.22
CA ASP A 285 16.55 1.63 1.46
C ASP A 285 16.17 2.00 2.90
N LEU A 286 16.97 1.58 3.88
CA LEU A 286 16.75 1.95 5.28
C LEU A 286 16.86 3.46 5.48
N ILE A 287 17.83 4.10 4.84
CA ILE A 287 17.99 5.56 4.88
C ILE A 287 16.76 6.24 4.27
N GLN A 288 16.27 5.77 3.12
CA GLN A 288 15.12 6.38 2.45
C GLN A 288 13.84 6.25 3.26
N GLN A 289 13.60 5.09 3.86
CA GLN A 289 12.46 4.90 4.76
C GLN A 289 12.60 5.77 6.02
N GLY A 290 13.82 5.89 6.55
CA GLY A 290 14.12 6.82 7.64
C GLY A 290 13.93 8.29 7.27
N ASN A 291 14.27 8.69 6.04
CA ASN A 291 14.07 10.04 5.51
C ASN A 291 12.57 10.39 5.43
N LEU A 292 11.72 9.43 5.06
CA LEU A 292 10.27 9.59 5.12
C LEU A 292 9.77 9.76 6.57
N GLY A 293 10.38 9.06 7.53
CA GLY A 293 10.14 9.27 8.96
C GLY A 293 10.54 10.67 9.43
N LEU A 294 11.72 11.15 9.01
CA LEU A 294 12.21 12.49 9.31
C LEU A 294 11.29 13.57 8.74
N LEU A 295 10.83 13.43 7.50
CA LEU A 295 9.86 14.34 6.87
C LEU A 295 8.62 14.51 7.77
N ARG A 296 8.03 13.39 8.21
CA ARG A 296 6.87 13.38 9.12
C ARG A 296 7.17 14.05 10.46
N ALA A 297 8.39 13.87 10.99
CA ALA A 297 8.82 14.54 12.21
C ALA A 297 8.86 16.06 12.04
N VAL A 298 9.44 16.57 10.94
CA VAL A 298 9.50 18.01 10.65
C VAL A 298 8.11 18.63 10.56
N GLU A 299 7.15 17.94 9.94
CA GLU A 299 5.79 18.45 9.78
C GLU A 299 4.99 18.56 11.08
N ARG A 300 5.27 17.67 12.05
CA ARG A 300 4.50 17.49 13.28
C ARG A 300 5.17 18.06 14.53
N PHE A 301 6.45 18.42 14.45
CA PHE A 301 7.18 18.87 15.63
C PHE A 301 6.62 20.16 16.23
N ASP A 302 6.56 20.19 17.57
CA ASP A 302 6.19 21.36 18.35
C ASP A 302 7.30 21.79 19.32
N PRO A 303 8.00 22.91 19.05
CA PRO A 303 9.02 23.43 19.96
C PRO A 303 8.43 24.00 21.26
N SER A 304 7.11 24.28 21.34
CA SER A 304 6.50 24.80 22.57
C SER A 304 6.53 23.78 23.71
N LEU A 305 6.70 22.51 23.39
CA LEU A 305 6.82 21.42 24.36
C LEU A 305 8.22 21.34 25.01
N GLY A 306 9.19 22.15 24.55
CA GLY A 306 10.52 22.26 25.17
C GLY A 306 11.50 21.13 24.87
N TYR A 307 11.10 20.12 24.08
CA TYR A 307 11.99 19.03 23.65
C TYR A 307 12.90 19.44 22.49
N ARG A 308 14.05 18.75 22.35
CA ARG A 308 14.94 18.89 21.18
C ARG A 308 14.35 18.16 19.97
N PHE A 309 14.49 18.71 18.76
CA PHE A 309 13.97 18.06 17.56
C PHE A 309 14.58 16.68 17.35
N SER A 310 15.88 16.50 17.59
CA SER A 310 16.58 15.22 17.40
C SER A 310 15.95 14.07 18.21
N THR A 311 15.52 14.34 19.45
CA THR A 311 14.85 13.36 20.31
C THR A 311 13.51 12.94 19.72
N TYR A 312 12.71 13.91 19.27
CA TYR A 312 11.43 13.65 18.63
C TYR A 312 11.57 12.92 17.29
N ALA A 313 12.51 13.37 16.44
CA ALA A 313 12.76 12.80 15.13
C ALA A 313 13.23 11.34 15.22
N THR A 314 14.03 11.00 16.24
CA THR A 314 14.52 9.63 16.45
C THR A 314 13.38 8.61 16.52
N PHE A 315 12.28 8.95 17.22
CA PHE A 315 11.10 8.08 17.29
C PHE A 315 10.47 7.84 15.91
N TRP A 316 10.24 8.91 15.13
CA TRP A 316 9.63 8.81 13.81
C TRP A 316 10.50 8.09 12.79
N ILE A 317 11.82 8.32 12.83
CA ILE A 317 12.79 7.64 11.97
C ILE A 317 12.80 6.14 12.30
N ARG A 318 12.90 5.79 13.58
CA ARG A 318 12.86 4.40 14.07
C ARG A 318 11.58 3.68 13.66
N GLN A 319 10.44 4.35 13.82
CA GLN A 319 9.13 3.80 13.46
C GLN A 319 9.03 3.54 11.96
N ALA A 320 9.46 4.49 11.13
CA ALA A 320 9.41 4.35 9.67
C ALA A 320 10.30 3.20 9.18
N ILE A 321 11.54 3.11 9.68
CA ILE A 321 12.46 2.01 9.35
C ILE A 321 11.89 0.67 9.81
N THR A 322 11.44 0.58 11.06
CA THR A 322 10.91 -0.68 11.61
C THR A 322 9.68 -1.16 10.86
N ARG A 323 8.79 -0.24 10.48
CA ARG A 323 7.60 -0.54 9.69
C ARG A 323 7.98 -1.05 8.30
N ALA A 324 8.87 -0.33 7.60
CA ALA A 324 9.31 -0.74 6.26
C ALA A 324 10.02 -2.10 6.27
N LEU A 325 10.80 -2.38 7.32
CA LEU A 325 11.39 -3.69 7.52
C LEU A 325 10.32 -4.78 7.61
N VAL A 326 9.24 -4.57 8.37
CA VAL A 326 8.17 -5.57 8.46
C VAL A 326 7.40 -5.70 7.14
N GLU A 327 7.19 -4.61 6.41
CA GLU A 327 6.40 -4.60 5.17
C GLU A 327 7.16 -5.16 3.95
N THR A 328 8.49 -5.00 3.89
CA THR A 328 9.30 -5.27 2.68
C THR A 328 10.35 -6.37 2.87
N SER A 329 10.68 -6.79 4.10
CA SER A 329 11.83 -7.71 4.29
C SER A 329 11.59 -9.17 3.93
N ALA A 330 10.36 -9.61 3.72
CA ALA A 330 10.04 -10.99 3.41
C ALA A 330 9.51 -11.12 1.98
N THR A 331 10.01 -12.12 1.24
CA THR A 331 9.51 -12.48 -0.10
C THR A 331 8.02 -12.79 -0.07
N ILE A 332 7.57 -13.46 0.99
CA ILE A 332 6.15 -13.68 1.29
C ILE A 332 5.76 -12.69 2.37
N ARG A 333 4.87 -11.76 2.03
CA ARG A 333 4.41 -10.73 2.95
C ARG A 333 3.64 -11.35 4.12
N LEU A 334 4.11 -11.11 5.33
CA LEU A 334 3.44 -11.52 6.56
C LEU A 334 2.75 -10.32 7.25
N PRO A 335 1.58 -10.54 7.87
CA PRO A 335 0.96 -9.55 8.74
C PRO A 335 1.88 -9.10 9.90
N VAL A 336 1.78 -7.83 10.28
CA VAL A 336 2.66 -7.20 11.29
C VAL A 336 2.63 -7.93 12.63
N HIS A 337 1.44 -8.32 13.09
CA HIS A 337 1.27 -8.99 14.38
C HIS A 337 1.95 -10.36 14.41
N LEU A 338 1.98 -11.09 13.29
CA LEU A 338 2.69 -12.38 13.20
C LEU A 338 4.21 -12.17 13.24
N VAL A 339 4.73 -11.15 12.57
CA VAL A 339 6.17 -10.82 12.62
C VAL A 339 6.59 -10.36 14.02
N GLN A 340 5.76 -9.58 14.71
CA GLN A 340 5.98 -9.19 16.10
C GLN A 340 5.98 -10.41 17.03
N ALA A 341 5.00 -11.31 16.87
CA ALA A 341 4.94 -12.57 17.61
C ALA A 341 6.18 -13.43 17.37
N GLN A 342 6.61 -13.59 16.11
CA GLN A 342 7.81 -14.35 15.75
C GLN A 342 9.07 -13.77 16.41
N ARG A 343 9.26 -12.44 16.40
CA ARG A 343 10.38 -11.78 17.08
C ARG A 343 10.33 -11.96 18.59
N ALA A 344 9.15 -11.85 19.20
CA ALA A 344 8.96 -12.07 20.63
C ALA A 344 9.30 -13.52 21.01
N LEU A 345 8.88 -14.48 20.19
CA LEU A 345 9.21 -15.90 20.35
C LEU A 345 10.71 -16.15 20.21
N THR A 346 11.38 -15.61 19.20
CA THR A 346 12.84 -15.77 19.06
C THR A 346 13.59 -15.22 20.27
N ARG A 347 13.13 -14.11 20.87
CA ARG A 347 13.73 -13.56 22.10
C ARG A 347 13.46 -14.45 23.30
N ALA A 348 12.22 -14.88 23.51
CA ALA A 348 11.85 -15.77 24.60
C ALA A 348 12.59 -17.11 24.51
N GLU A 349 12.70 -17.67 23.31
CA GLU A 349 13.44 -18.90 23.04
C GLU A 349 14.92 -18.74 23.37
N ARG A 350 15.57 -17.63 22.97
CA ARG A 350 16.97 -17.34 23.34
C ARG A 350 17.17 -17.21 24.86
N ARG A 351 16.22 -16.59 25.57
CA ARG A 351 16.28 -16.42 27.04
C ARG A 351 16.05 -17.73 27.78
N LEU A 352 15.20 -18.61 27.25
CA LEU A 352 14.85 -19.89 27.86
C LEU A 352 15.81 -21.04 27.48
N ARG A 353 16.51 -20.93 26.34
CA ARG A 353 17.61 -21.83 25.94
C ARG A 353 18.84 -21.59 26.82
N ASN A 354 18.78 -22.04 28.06
CA ASN A 354 19.88 -22.06 29.04
C ASN A 354 20.99 -23.06 28.63
N GLY A 355 21.55 -22.93 27.43
CA GLY A 355 22.57 -23.84 26.88
C GLY A 355 22.05 -25.24 26.50
N SER A 356 20.78 -25.55 26.73
CA SER A 356 20.18 -26.79 26.25
C SER A 356 19.99 -26.77 24.72
N PRO A 357 20.35 -27.84 24.00
CA PRO A 357 20.07 -27.98 22.58
C PRO A 357 18.60 -28.35 22.29
N GLU A 358 17.81 -28.68 23.31
CA GLU A 358 16.40 -29.03 23.11
C GLU A 358 15.53 -27.80 22.81
N PRO A 359 14.54 -27.94 21.89
CA PRO A 359 13.61 -26.86 21.58
C PRO A 359 12.68 -26.58 22.77
N VAL A 360 12.41 -25.28 23.02
CA VAL A 360 11.55 -24.86 24.14
C VAL A 360 10.09 -25.24 23.86
N PRO A 361 9.39 -25.92 24.80
CA PRO A 361 7.98 -26.29 24.62
C PRO A 361 7.06 -25.08 24.40
N ILE A 362 6.07 -25.23 23.52
CA ILE A 362 5.07 -24.19 23.19
C ILE A 362 4.39 -23.59 24.44
N PRO A 363 3.96 -24.37 25.46
CA PRO A 363 3.34 -23.79 26.66
C PRO A 363 4.26 -22.85 27.44
N GLN A 364 5.57 -23.15 27.47
CA GLN A 364 6.55 -22.31 28.15
C GLN A 364 6.79 -21.00 27.37
N LEU A 365 6.87 -21.08 26.04
CA LEU A 365 6.97 -19.90 25.18
C LEU A 365 5.73 -18.99 25.29
N ALA A 366 4.54 -19.59 25.31
CA ALA A 366 3.28 -18.86 25.49
C ALA A 366 3.26 -18.10 26.83
N THR A 367 3.68 -18.76 27.92
CA THR A 367 3.75 -18.15 29.25
C THR A 367 4.78 -17.02 29.30
N ALA A 368 5.94 -17.21 28.67
CA ALA A 368 7.01 -16.19 28.66
C ALA A 368 6.70 -14.98 27.77
N THR A 369 5.88 -15.14 26.74
CA THR A 369 5.52 -14.06 25.80
C THR A 369 4.13 -13.46 26.03
N SER A 370 3.35 -13.99 26.97
CA SER A 370 1.95 -13.64 27.19
C SER A 370 1.07 -13.78 25.94
N LEU A 371 1.42 -14.69 25.03
CA LEU A 371 0.68 -14.96 23.80
C LEU A 371 -0.17 -16.24 23.93
N SER A 372 -1.27 -16.33 23.18
CA SER A 372 -2.08 -17.55 23.16
C SER A 372 -1.30 -18.72 22.52
N PRO A 373 -1.47 -19.97 23.00
CA PRO A 373 -0.81 -21.13 22.38
C PRO A 373 -1.18 -21.33 20.90
N ALA A 374 -2.33 -20.84 20.45
CA ALA A 374 -2.72 -20.84 19.04
C ALA A 374 -1.88 -19.84 18.24
N THR A 375 -1.71 -18.62 18.74
CA THR A 375 -0.87 -17.58 18.13
C THR A 375 0.60 -18.02 18.07
N VAL A 376 1.10 -18.68 19.12
CA VAL A 376 2.47 -19.23 19.13
C VAL A 376 2.64 -20.29 18.05
N ARG A 377 1.69 -21.22 17.91
CA ARG A 377 1.71 -22.22 16.84
C ARG A 377 1.69 -21.59 15.46
N ALA A 378 0.81 -20.60 15.24
CA ALA A 378 0.72 -19.88 13.98
C ALA A 378 2.02 -19.14 13.64
N ALA A 379 2.64 -18.48 14.62
CA ALA A 379 3.89 -17.74 14.42
C ALA A 379 5.10 -18.67 14.18
N LEU A 380 5.14 -19.86 14.80
CA LEU A 380 6.16 -20.88 14.53
C LEU A 380 5.97 -21.57 13.17
N ALA A 381 4.71 -21.76 12.75
CA ALA A 381 4.36 -22.34 11.46
C ALA A 381 4.44 -21.33 10.30
N ALA A 382 4.62 -20.05 10.59
CA ALA A 382 4.74 -19.02 9.57
C ALA A 382 5.90 -19.34 8.63
N PRO A 383 5.73 -19.14 7.30
CA PRO A 383 6.77 -19.45 6.33
C PRO A 383 8.04 -18.66 6.65
N GLN A 384 9.14 -19.39 6.73
CA GLN A 384 10.47 -18.82 6.88
C GLN A 384 10.91 -18.17 5.56
N GLU A 385 12.02 -17.43 5.61
CA GLU A 385 12.61 -16.86 4.41
C GLU A 385 12.90 -17.98 3.38
N PRO A 386 12.39 -17.88 2.15
CA PRO A 386 12.57 -18.93 1.17
C PRO A 386 14.05 -19.06 0.80
N LEU A 387 14.48 -20.30 0.57
CA LEU A 387 15.82 -20.58 0.05
C LEU A 387 15.91 -20.14 -1.42
N SER A 388 17.08 -19.62 -1.81
CA SER A 388 17.35 -19.31 -3.21
C SER A 388 17.38 -20.60 -4.03
N LEU A 389 16.75 -20.59 -5.21
CA LEU A 389 16.83 -21.69 -6.18
C LEU A 389 18.24 -21.81 -6.78
N ASP A 390 18.99 -20.70 -6.80
CA ASP A 390 20.39 -20.65 -7.24
C ASP A 390 21.36 -20.92 -6.09
N ALA A 391 20.88 -21.38 -4.93
CA ALA A 391 21.77 -21.78 -3.86
C ALA A 391 22.61 -22.99 -4.32
N PRO A 392 23.95 -22.93 -4.28
CA PRO A 392 24.79 -24.07 -4.64
C PRO A 392 24.59 -25.18 -3.61
N LEU A 393 24.43 -26.42 -4.08
CA LEU A 393 24.28 -27.58 -3.21
C LEU A 393 25.64 -28.19 -2.83
N ASN A 394 26.59 -28.21 -3.76
CA ASN A 394 27.93 -28.81 -3.62
C ASN A 394 29.00 -27.90 -4.26
N GLU A 395 30.28 -28.27 -4.17
CA GLU A 395 31.39 -27.59 -4.88
C GLU A 395 31.35 -27.77 -6.41
N ALA A 396 30.61 -28.77 -6.89
CA ALA A 396 30.23 -28.87 -8.30
C ALA A 396 29.11 -27.86 -8.59
N ASP A 397 29.07 -27.27 -9.79
CA ASP A 397 28.13 -26.23 -10.26
C ASP A 397 26.63 -26.62 -10.27
N ASN A 398 26.19 -27.50 -9.36
CA ASN A 398 24.81 -27.95 -9.18
C ASN A 398 24.07 -27.00 -8.22
N HIS A 399 22.94 -26.47 -8.68
CA HIS A 399 22.10 -25.56 -7.94
C HIS A 399 20.88 -26.29 -7.35
N LEU A 400 20.23 -25.68 -6.36
CA LEU A 400 19.01 -26.24 -5.76
C LEU A 400 17.91 -26.47 -6.80
N LEU A 401 17.82 -25.58 -7.79
CA LEU A 401 16.88 -25.68 -8.91
C LEU A 401 17.02 -27.00 -9.68
N ASP A 402 18.25 -27.49 -9.88
CA ASP A 402 18.52 -28.70 -10.68
C ASP A 402 17.96 -29.97 -10.03
N CYS A 403 17.71 -29.94 -8.71
CA CYS A 403 17.17 -31.05 -7.95
C CYS A 403 15.64 -31.02 -7.84
N LEU A 404 14.99 -29.93 -8.23
CA LEU A 404 13.54 -29.81 -8.16
C LEU A 404 12.87 -30.48 -9.36
N SER A 405 12.06 -31.49 -9.09
CA SER A 405 11.24 -32.16 -10.10
C SER A 405 9.94 -31.39 -10.35
N ASP A 406 9.57 -31.25 -11.62
CA ASP A 406 8.26 -30.73 -12.00
C ASP A 406 7.18 -31.78 -11.74
N ARG A 407 6.37 -31.56 -10.70
CA ARG A 407 5.25 -32.43 -10.34
C ARG A 407 4.00 -32.21 -11.20
N SER A 408 3.95 -31.12 -11.96
CA SER A 408 2.85 -30.81 -12.87
C SER A 408 3.02 -31.49 -14.23
N ALA A 409 4.25 -31.86 -14.59
CA ALA A 409 4.54 -32.59 -15.80
C ALA A 409 3.87 -33.97 -15.79
N THR A 410 3.12 -34.28 -16.85
CA THR A 410 2.55 -35.62 -17.03
C THR A 410 3.67 -36.59 -17.37
N ALA A 411 3.78 -37.68 -16.61
CA ALA A 411 4.77 -38.72 -16.89
C ALA A 411 4.60 -39.29 -18.31
N PRO A 412 5.69 -39.55 -19.06
CA PRO A 412 5.60 -40.05 -20.44
C PRO A 412 4.77 -41.33 -20.59
N LEU A 413 4.83 -42.22 -19.59
CA LEU A 413 4.02 -43.44 -19.56
C LEU A 413 2.52 -43.12 -19.44
N ALA A 414 2.14 -42.26 -18.50
CA ALA A 414 0.75 -41.83 -18.33
C ALA A 414 0.24 -41.09 -19.58
N PHE A 415 1.10 -40.30 -20.24
CA PHE A 415 0.77 -39.68 -21.53
C PHE A 415 0.56 -40.72 -22.64
N ALA A 416 1.41 -41.75 -22.71
CA ALA A 416 1.28 -42.82 -23.69
C ALA A 416 0.01 -43.66 -23.44
N GLU A 417 -0.31 -43.98 -22.19
CA GLU A 417 -1.54 -44.69 -21.81
C GLU A 417 -2.78 -43.89 -22.17
N THR A 418 -2.84 -42.61 -21.79
CA THR A 418 -3.98 -41.74 -22.14
C THR A 418 -4.11 -41.53 -23.65
N SER A 419 -3.00 -41.45 -24.38
CA SER A 419 -3.01 -41.40 -25.84
C SER A 419 -3.52 -42.70 -26.46
N HIS A 420 -3.06 -43.85 -25.96
CA HIS A 420 -3.52 -45.16 -26.38
C HIS A 420 -5.02 -45.38 -26.10
N ASP A 421 -5.49 -44.94 -24.93
CA ASP A 421 -6.90 -45.00 -24.56
C ASP A 421 -7.75 -44.08 -25.44
N ARG A 422 -7.25 -42.89 -25.80
CA ARG A 422 -7.90 -42.00 -26.78
C ARG A 422 -7.99 -42.66 -28.16
N GLU A 423 -6.93 -43.30 -28.65
CA GLU A 423 -6.95 -44.02 -29.92
C GLU A 423 -7.96 -45.18 -29.91
N ARG A 424 -7.96 -45.97 -28.82
CA ARG A 424 -8.93 -47.07 -28.64
C ARG A 424 -10.36 -46.57 -28.59
N LEU A 425 -10.60 -45.46 -27.89
CA LEU A 425 -11.91 -44.82 -27.81
C LEU A 425 -12.35 -44.32 -29.19
N THR A 426 -11.47 -43.62 -29.91
CA THR A 426 -11.74 -43.08 -31.26
C THR A 426 -12.08 -44.20 -32.24
N GLY A 427 -11.27 -45.26 -32.30
CA GLY A 427 -11.55 -46.43 -33.15
C GLY A 427 -12.83 -47.19 -32.74
N ALA A 428 -13.22 -47.16 -31.46
CA ALA A 428 -14.48 -47.75 -31.02
C ALA A 428 -15.69 -46.87 -31.37
N LEU A 429 -15.56 -45.54 -31.32
CA LEU A 429 -16.56 -44.58 -31.75
C LEU A 429 -16.83 -44.68 -33.25
N GLU A 430 -15.79 -44.87 -34.08
CA GLU A 430 -15.91 -45.09 -35.53
C GLU A 430 -16.73 -46.34 -35.90
N ARG A 431 -16.75 -47.36 -35.03
CA ARG A 431 -17.55 -48.58 -35.23
C ARG A 431 -19.01 -48.42 -34.79
N LEU A 432 -19.36 -47.34 -34.11
CA LEU A 432 -20.75 -47.01 -33.78
C LEU A 432 -21.46 -46.44 -35.00
N HIS A 433 -22.79 -46.63 -35.03
CA HIS A 433 -23.64 -46.00 -36.03
C HIS A 433 -23.51 -44.46 -35.95
N PRO A 434 -23.45 -43.72 -37.08
CA PRO A 434 -23.17 -42.29 -37.10
C PRO A 434 -24.02 -41.46 -36.12
N ARG A 435 -25.34 -41.70 -36.10
CA ARG A 435 -26.26 -41.03 -35.15
C ARG A 435 -25.97 -41.30 -33.66
N LEU A 436 -25.45 -42.47 -33.30
CA LEU A 436 -25.09 -42.79 -31.91
C LEU A 436 -23.76 -42.14 -31.53
N ARG A 437 -22.83 -42.08 -32.47
CA ARG A 437 -21.54 -41.40 -32.31
C ARG A 437 -21.75 -39.91 -32.06
N GLU A 438 -22.54 -39.25 -32.91
CA GLU A 438 -22.85 -37.82 -32.83
C GLU A 438 -23.45 -37.41 -31.47
N VAL A 439 -24.36 -38.23 -30.91
CA VAL A 439 -24.90 -38.02 -29.56
C VAL A 439 -23.80 -38.05 -28.50
N LEU A 440 -22.81 -38.95 -28.61
CA LEU A 440 -21.70 -39.03 -27.66
C LEU A 440 -20.73 -37.86 -27.80
N HIS A 441 -20.41 -37.41 -29.02
CA HIS A 441 -19.56 -36.22 -29.21
C HIS A 441 -20.20 -34.97 -28.60
N LEU A 442 -21.49 -34.75 -28.86
CA LEU A 442 -22.22 -33.61 -28.31
C LEU A 442 -22.33 -33.67 -26.78
N ARG A 443 -22.61 -34.84 -26.20
CA ARG A 443 -22.86 -34.98 -24.75
C ARG A 443 -21.58 -34.92 -23.91
N PHE A 444 -20.48 -35.47 -24.42
CA PHE A 444 -19.22 -35.59 -23.68
C PHE A 444 -18.13 -34.64 -24.18
N GLY A 445 -18.41 -33.81 -25.19
CA GLY A 445 -17.43 -32.84 -25.70
C GLY A 445 -16.24 -33.49 -26.39
N LEU A 446 -16.45 -34.65 -27.02
CA LEU A 446 -15.38 -35.36 -27.73
C LEU A 446 -15.04 -34.60 -29.01
N ASP A 447 -13.74 -34.46 -29.33
CA ASP A 447 -13.15 -33.63 -30.41
C ASP A 447 -13.08 -32.12 -30.13
N GLY A 448 -13.07 -31.73 -28.84
CA GLY A 448 -12.79 -30.33 -28.45
C GLY A 448 -14.02 -29.41 -28.44
N HIS A 449 -15.22 -29.99 -28.50
CA HIS A 449 -16.47 -29.26 -28.26
C HIS A 449 -16.80 -29.20 -26.77
N GLU A 450 -17.54 -28.17 -26.34
CA GLU A 450 -18.08 -28.16 -24.98
C GLU A 450 -19.15 -29.24 -24.80
N PRO A 451 -19.23 -29.89 -23.62
CA PRO A 451 -20.24 -30.90 -23.34
C PRO A 451 -21.63 -30.27 -23.27
N HIS A 452 -22.54 -30.69 -24.14
CA HIS A 452 -23.90 -30.18 -24.21
C HIS A 452 -24.86 -30.88 -23.24
N THR A 453 -25.83 -30.13 -22.73
CA THR A 453 -26.94 -30.70 -21.96
C THR A 453 -27.85 -31.56 -22.85
N LEU A 454 -28.64 -32.46 -22.25
CA LEU A 454 -29.61 -33.28 -23.01
C LEU A 454 -30.61 -32.44 -23.83
N ARG A 455 -30.90 -31.21 -23.39
CA ARG A 455 -31.79 -30.27 -24.07
C ARG A 455 -31.11 -29.63 -25.28
N GLU A 456 -29.89 -29.10 -25.10
CA GLU A 456 -29.12 -28.54 -26.22
C GLU A 456 -28.82 -29.60 -27.28
N ALA A 457 -28.48 -30.82 -26.87
CA ALA A 457 -28.28 -31.93 -27.79
C ALA A 457 -29.60 -32.33 -28.49
N SER A 458 -30.76 -32.19 -27.83
CA SER A 458 -32.07 -32.47 -28.45
C SER A 458 -32.44 -31.43 -29.51
N ASP A 459 -32.17 -30.16 -29.20
CA ASP A 459 -32.42 -29.03 -30.10
C ASP A 459 -31.53 -29.11 -31.34
N ARG A 460 -30.24 -29.48 -31.17
CA ARG A 460 -29.27 -29.63 -32.26
C ARG A 460 -29.55 -30.84 -33.17
N LEU A 461 -30.05 -31.94 -32.62
CA LEU A 461 -30.35 -33.18 -33.37
C LEU A 461 -31.79 -33.24 -33.90
N GLY A 462 -32.64 -32.27 -33.56
CA GLY A 462 -34.04 -32.22 -33.99
C GLY A 462 -34.89 -33.38 -33.44
N VAL A 463 -34.55 -33.92 -32.26
CA VAL A 463 -35.25 -35.05 -31.62
C VAL A 463 -35.68 -34.68 -30.20
N THR A 464 -36.56 -35.47 -29.59
CA THR A 464 -36.99 -35.20 -28.21
C THR A 464 -35.86 -35.46 -27.21
N ARG A 465 -35.87 -34.75 -26.08
CA ARG A 465 -34.92 -34.94 -24.96
C ARG A 465 -34.82 -36.40 -24.50
N GLU A 466 -35.95 -37.08 -24.34
CA GLU A 466 -35.95 -38.49 -23.91
C GLU A 466 -35.36 -39.40 -25.00
N ARG A 467 -35.52 -39.04 -26.28
CA ARG A 467 -34.90 -39.78 -27.37
C ARG A 467 -33.37 -39.68 -27.35
N VAL A 468 -32.81 -38.50 -27.09
CA VAL A 468 -31.35 -38.33 -26.90
C VAL A 468 -30.85 -39.22 -25.76
N ARG A 469 -31.56 -39.24 -24.62
CA ARG A 469 -31.22 -40.07 -23.46
C ARG A 469 -31.21 -41.57 -23.79
N GLN A 470 -32.21 -42.04 -24.55
CA GLN A 470 -32.26 -43.42 -25.02
C GLN A 470 -31.11 -43.77 -25.97
N LEU A 471 -30.78 -42.86 -26.89
CA LEU A 471 -29.66 -43.03 -27.83
C LEU A 471 -28.33 -43.05 -27.09
N GLU A 472 -28.10 -42.17 -26.11
CA GLU A 472 -26.92 -42.14 -25.25
C GLU A 472 -26.75 -43.48 -24.51
N LYS A 473 -27.80 -43.97 -23.82
CA LYS A 473 -27.76 -45.26 -23.12
C LYS A 473 -27.45 -46.43 -24.05
N THR A 474 -28.04 -46.41 -25.25
CA THR A 474 -27.80 -47.43 -26.28
C THR A 474 -26.37 -47.36 -26.82
N ALA A 475 -25.85 -46.14 -27.05
CA ALA A 475 -24.50 -45.89 -27.52
C ALA A 475 -23.47 -46.38 -26.50
N LEU A 476 -23.61 -46.03 -25.22
CA LEU A 476 -22.73 -46.49 -24.14
C LEU A 476 -22.75 -48.01 -23.99
N LYS A 477 -23.93 -48.65 -24.05
CA LYS A 477 -24.05 -50.12 -24.00
C LYS A 477 -23.31 -50.79 -25.16
N ARG A 478 -23.42 -50.23 -26.37
CA ARG A 478 -22.76 -50.76 -27.57
C ARG A 478 -21.26 -50.49 -27.57
N LEU A 479 -20.84 -49.31 -27.12
CA LEU A 479 -19.43 -48.93 -26.94
C LEU A 479 -18.74 -49.85 -25.94
N LYS A 480 -19.37 -50.14 -24.80
CA LYS A 480 -18.87 -51.10 -23.79
C LYS A 480 -18.67 -52.50 -24.36
N ARG A 481 -19.55 -52.96 -25.26
CA ARG A 481 -19.40 -54.25 -25.95
C ARG A 481 -18.24 -54.22 -26.96
N ILE A 482 -18.07 -53.12 -27.69
CA ILE A 482 -16.98 -52.94 -28.67
C ILE A 482 -15.62 -52.89 -27.96
N LEU A 483 -15.51 -52.18 -26.84
CA LEU A 483 -14.29 -52.05 -26.04
C LEU A 483 -13.90 -53.35 -25.32
N ARG A 484 -14.89 -54.17 -24.92
CA ARG A 484 -14.66 -55.48 -24.28
C ARG A 484 -14.34 -56.61 -25.25
N SER A 485 -14.67 -56.46 -26.53
CA SER A 485 -14.38 -57.47 -27.53
C SER A 485 -12.93 -57.26 -28.03
N PRO A 486 -11.97 -58.13 -27.70
CA PRO A 486 -10.61 -57.99 -28.18
C PRO A 486 -10.60 -58.15 -29.70
N ARG A 487 -9.75 -57.36 -30.40
CA ARG A 487 -9.52 -57.49 -31.85
C ARG A 487 -9.21 -58.96 -32.19
N HIS A 488 -10.08 -59.60 -32.97
CA HIS A 488 -9.64 -60.54 -34.00
C HIS A 488 -9.31 -59.69 -35.24
N GLY A 489 -8.05 -59.70 -35.64
CA GLY A 489 -7.55 -59.08 -36.87
C GLY A 489 -6.81 -57.75 -36.67
N ARG A 490 -5.48 -57.83 -36.56
CA ARG A 490 -4.61 -57.11 -37.51
C ARG A 490 -4.23 -58.12 -38.60
N PRO A 491 -4.02 -57.71 -39.86
CA PRO A 491 -3.23 -58.53 -40.78
C PRO A 491 -1.81 -58.75 -40.23
#